data_AF-A0A6J4I4X8-F1
#
_entry.id   AF-A0A6J4I4X8-F1
#
_cell.length_a   1.000
_cell.length_b   1.000
_cell.length_c   1.000
_cell.angle_alpha   90.00
_cell.angle_beta   90.00
_cell.angle_gamma   90.00
#
_symmetry.space_group_name_H-M   'P 1'
#
loop_
_entity.id
_entity.type
_entity.pdbx_description
1 polymer ?
#
loop_
_entity_poly.entity_id
_entity_poly.type
_entity_poly.pdbx_seq_one_letter_code
_entity_poly.pdbx_strand_id
1 'polypeptide(L)' 'MTTQSRAVMRTIEPGNSAICPVCDQQVKFQARTQGKQIICNVYEDGKWQRVEQYHLACYDEASEPYGTPAD' A
#
# COMPACT_ATOMS: atom_id res chain seq x y z
N MET A 1 20.34 14.00 -1.63
CA MET A 1 19.76 12.65 -1.49
C MET A 1 18.28 12.80 -1.77
N THR A 2 17.80 12.35 -2.92
CA THR A 2 16.36 12.38 -3.25
C THR A 2 15.68 11.21 -2.57
N THR A 3 14.67 11.49 -1.77
CA THR A 3 13.83 10.45 -1.15
C THR A 3 12.95 9.86 -2.24
N GLN A 4 13.05 8.55 -2.47
CA GLN A 4 12.23 7.84 -3.46
C GLN A 4 11.06 7.15 -2.75
N SER A 5 9.93 7.08 -3.45
CA SER A 5 8.78 6.29 -3.01
C SER A 5 9.15 4.83 -2.84
N ARG A 6 8.55 4.19 -1.83
CA ARG A 6 8.80 2.78 -1.52
C ARG A 6 7.52 2.09 -1.08
N ALA A 7 7.38 0.85 -1.50
CA ALA A 7 6.33 -0.05 -1.08
C ALA A 7 6.84 -1.04 -0.03
N VAL A 8 6.00 -1.37 0.95
CA VAL A 8 6.25 -2.41 1.95
C VAL A 8 5.02 -3.29 2.13
N MET A 9 5.23 -4.59 2.26
CA MET A 9 4.18 -5.54 2.56
C MET A 9 4.00 -5.66 4.08
N ARG A 10 2.78 -5.50 4.56
CA ARG A 10 2.44 -5.64 5.99
C ARG A 10 1.14 -6.39 6.17
N THR A 11 0.98 -7.04 7.31
CA THR A 11 -0.33 -7.59 7.70
C THR A 11 -1.31 -6.44 7.93
N ILE A 12 -2.57 -6.64 7.57
CA ILE A 12 -3.64 -5.68 7.84
C ILE A 12 -4.00 -5.76 9.32
N GLU A 13 -3.96 -4.62 10.01
CA GLU A 13 -4.37 -4.53 11.40
C GLU A 13 -5.89 -4.34 11.52
N PRO A 14 -6.52 -4.86 12.59
CA PRO A 14 -7.92 -4.59 12.85
C PRO A 14 -8.14 -3.08 13.00
N GLY A 15 -9.16 -2.55 12.32
CA GLY A 15 -9.44 -1.10 12.31
C GLY A 15 -8.78 -0.32 11.17
N ASN A 16 -8.07 -0.96 10.24
CA ASN A 16 -7.54 -0.28 9.06
C ASN A 16 -8.68 0.34 8.22
N SER A 17 -8.69 1.67 8.11
CA SER A 17 -9.71 2.45 7.38
C SER A 17 -9.22 2.99 6.03
N ALA A 18 -8.05 2.54 5.58
CA ALA A 18 -7.46 3.02 4.34
C ALA A 18 -8.27 2.58 3.11
N ILE A 19 -8.40 3.47 2.14
CA ILE A 19 -9.06 3.22 0.87
C ILE A 19 -8.01 2.89 -0.18
N CYS A 20 -8.22 1.79 -0.90
CA CYS A 20 -7.34 1.41 -1.99
C CYS A 20 -7.55 2.35 -3.19
N PRO A 21 -6.51 3.02 -3.70
CA PRO A 21 -6.66 3.97 -4.81
C PRO A 21 -6.88 3.31 -6.17
N VAL A 22 -6.90 1.97 -6.25
CA VAL A 22 -7.15 1.22 -7.51
C VAL A 22 -8.62 0.84 -7.65
N CYS A 23 -9.26 0.41 -6.56
CA CYS A 23 -10.63 -0.10 -6.57
C CYS A 23 -11.61 0.73 -5.75
N ASP A 24 -11.14 1.80 -5.09
CA ASP A 24 -11.92 2.67 -4.20
C ASP A 24 -12.61 1.95 -3.03
N GLN A 25 -12.17 0.74 -2.69
CA GLN A 25 -12.67 -0.03 -1.56
C GLN A 25 -11.71 0.00 -0.38
N GLN A 26 -12.26 -0.14 0.83
CA GLN A 26 -11.47 -0.24 2.05
C GLN A 26 -10.54 -1.46 2.04
N VAL A 27 -9.27 -1.26 2.42
CA VAL A 27 -8.28 -2.32 2.66
C VAL A 27 -8.62 -3.02 3.97
N LYS A 28 -9.66 -3.86 3.92
CA LYS A 28 -10.23 -4.49 5.12
C LYS A 28 -9.41 -5.69 5.58
N PHE A 29 -9.28 -5.80 6.90
CA PHE A 29 -8.81 -7.00 7.55
C PHE A 29 -9.81 -8.16 7.33
N GLN A 30 -9.31 -9.33 6.94
CA GLN A 30 -10.09 -10.57 6.98
C GLN A 30 -9.48 -11.49 8.04
N ALA A 31 -10.22 -11.71 9.14
CA ALA A 31 -9.73 -12.42 10.33
C ALA A 31 -9.29 -13.85 10.08
N ARG A 32 -9.86 -14.53 9.08
CA ARG A 32 -9.50 -15.91 8.74
C ARG A 32 -8.23 -16.05 7.92
N THR A 33 -7.77 -14.98 7.29
CA THR A 33 -6.76 -15.06 6.22
C THR A 33 -5.49 -14.28 6.52
N GLN A 34 -5.38 -13.60 7.68
CA GLN A 34 -4.29 -12.66 7.99
C GLN A 34 -3.94 -11.81 6.76
N GLY A 35 -4.95 -11.14 6.20
CA GLY A 35 -4.80 -10.41 4.95
C GLY A 35 -3.59 -9.47 4.99
N LYS A 36 -2.81 -9.44 3.91
CA LYS A 36 -1.70 -8.48 3.77
C LYS A 36 -2.12 -7.31 2.90
N GLN A 37 -1.48 -6.18 3.13
CA GLN A 37 -1.61 -4.94 2.38
C GLN A 37 -0.23 -4.47 1.92
N ILE A 38 -0.23 -3.65 0.89
CA ILE A 38 0.94 -2.89 0.49
C ILE A 38 0.77 -1.46 0.98
N ILE A 39 1.76 -0.96 1.71
CA ILE A 39 1.81 0.43 2.18
C ILE A 39 2.90 1.13 1.38
N CYS A 40 2.53 2.21 0.69
CA CYS A 40 3.40 2.97 -0.18
C CYS A 40 3.59 4.36 0.40
N ASN A 41 4.83 4.69 0.72
CA ASN A 41 5.17 6.06 1.11
C ASN A 41 5.51 6.85 -0.15
N VAL A 42 4.68 7.82 -0.51
CA VAL A 42 4.75 8.53 -1.79
C VAL A 42 5.53 9.83 -1.61
N TYR A 43 6.60 9.96 -2.39
CA TYR A 43 7.42 11.15 -2.47
C TYR A 43 7.35 11.75 -3.88
N GLU A 44 7.12 13.05 -3.97
CA GLU A 44 7.18 13.82 -5.23
C GLU A 44 8.28 14.88 -5.06
N ASP A 45 9.21 14.97 -6.02
CA ASP A 45 10.39 15.85 -5.96
C ASP A 45 11.21 15.73 -4.65
N GLY A 46 11.27 14.51 -4.10
CA GLY A 46 11.98 14.20 -2.85
C GLY A 46 11.27 14.67 -1.57
N LYS A 47 10.04 15.19 -1.68
CA LYS A 47 9.21 15.60 -0.54
C LYS A 47 8.13 14.56 -0.27
N TRP A 48 7.88 14.29 1.00
CA TRP A 48 6.79 13.41 1.41
C TRP A 48 5.45 14.05 1.07
N GLN A 49 4.56 13.28 0.45
CA GLN A 49 3.26 13.77 0.01
C GLN A 49 2.12 13.07 0.75
N ARG A 50 2.15 11.74 0.75
CA ARG A 50 1.07 10.92 1.31
C ARG A 50 1.51 9.48 1.51
N VAL A 51 0.68 8.73 2.22
CA VAL A 51 0.74 7.27 2.29
C VAL A 51 -0.45 6.70 1.55
N GLU A 52 -0.19 5.79 0.64
CA GLU A 52 -1.22 5.05 -0.09
C GLU A 52 -1.19 3.60 0.36
N GLN A 53 -2.36 2.98 0.55
CA GLN A 53 -2.47 1.60 0.98
C GLN A 53 -3.27 0.83 -0.06
N TYR A 54 -2.77 -0.33 -0.44
CA TYR A 54 -3.35 -1.15 -1.50
C TYR A 54 -3.70 -2.54 -0.97
N HIS A 55 -4.72 -3.16 -1.55
CA HIS A 55 -4.84 -4.60 -1.51
C HIS A 55 -3.66 -5.22 -2.26
N LEU A 56 -3.22 -6.40 -1.82
CA LEU A 56 -2.16 -7.17 -2.51
C LEU A 56 -2.45 -7.34 -4.00
N ALA A 57 -3.66 -7.81 -4.34
CA ALA A 57 -4.07 -8.04 -5.72
C ALA A 57 -4.05 -6.74 -6.54
N CYS A 58 -4.64 -5.67 -5.99
CA CYS A 58 -4.71 -4.40 -6.69
C CYS A 58 -3.32 -3.77 -6.94
N TYR A 59 -2.36 -3.97 -6.03
CA TYR A 59 -1.01 -3.47 -6.24
C TYR A 59 -0.28 -4.20 -7.38
N ASP A 60 -0.50 -5.52 -7.48
CA ASP A 60 0.01 -6.35 -8.57
C ASP A 60 -0.66 -6.01 -9.91
N GLU A 61 -1.99 -5.88 -9.92
CA GLU A 61 -2.77 -5.45 -11.10
C GLU A 61 -2.36 -4.06 -11.61
N ALA A 62 -1.98 -3.16 -10.69
CA ALA A 62 -1.45 -1.84 -11.02
C ALA A 62 0.01 -1.85 -11.48
N SER A 63 0.62 -3.03 -11.67
CA SER A 63 2.03 -3.20 -12.07
C SER A 63 3.02 -2.54 -11.11
N GLU A 64 2.75 -2.62 -9.80
CA GLU A 64 3.67 -2.19 -8.75
C GLU A 64 4.15 -0.73 -8.90
N PRO A 65 3.25 0.27 -8.80
CA PRO A 65 3.53 1.67 -9.17
C PRO A 65 4.68 2.33 -8.39
N TYR A 66 5.00 1.81 -7.20
CA TYR A 66 6.10 2.29 -6.34
C TYR A 66 7.20 1.24 -6.16
N GLY A 67 7.30 0.30 -7.10
CA GLY A 67 8.27 -0.78 -7.13
C GLY A 67 7.88 -1.98 -6.28
N THR A 68 8.73 -3.00 -6.30
CA THR A 68 8.50 -4.25 -5.57
C THR A 68 8.43 -4.01 -4.07
N PRO A 69 7.36 -4.50 -3.40
CA PRO A 69 7.21 -4.27 -1.98
C PRO A 69 8.28 -5.03 -1.20
N ALA A 70 8.94 -4.35 -0.27
CA ALA A 70 9.83 -5.00 0.68
C ALA A 70 9.00 -5.84 1.68
N ASP A 71 9.52 -7.00 2.09
CA ASP A 71 8.91 -7.84 3.14
C ASP A 71 9.09 -7.24 4.55
#